data_AF-A0A969HE05-F1
#
_entry.id   AF-A0A969HE05-F1
#
_cell.length_a   1.000
_cell.length_b   1.000
_cell.length_c   1.000
_cell.angle_alpha   90.00
_cell.angle_beta   90.00
_cell.angle_gamma   90.00
#
_symmetry.space_group_name_H-M   'P 1'
#
loop_
_entity.id
_entity.type
_entity.pdbx_description
1 polymer ?
#
loop_
_entity_poly.entity_id
_entity_poly.type
_entity_poly.pdbx_seq_one_letter_code
_entity_poly.pdbx_strand_id
1 'polypeptide(L)'
;MSFDMHGRTMMGVRPEDAVRELWAMNVLGVGVNCGRTLEENLVAVTAMRRAAPEVTLIAKPNAGLPRMDGMVEAVYDVTPEIMADYALKFGAQGVKMMGGCCGSNPSHISAVKAALQGFELPALAEAVAVEAAEPTAASGNDREERRRRRAKICEG
;
A
#
# COMPACT_ATOMS: atom_id res chain seq x y z
N MET A 1 4.40 -7.61 -3.31
CA MET A 1 4.04 -7.04 -4.62
C MET A 1 3.87 -5.54 -4.48
N SER A 2 3.91 -4.78 -5.57
CA SER A 2 3.72 -3.33 -5.55
C SER A 2 2.46 -2.93 -6.31
N PHE A 3 1.73 -1.94 -5.78
CA PHE A 3 0.46 -1.43 -6.33
C PHE A 3 0.56 0.06 -6.63
N ASP A 4 -0.08 0.47 -7.71
CA ASP A 4 -0.15 1.85 -8.16
C ASP A 4 -1.34 2.61 -7.55
N MET A 5 -1.54 3.86 -7.99
CA MET A 5 -2.64 4.74 -7.57
C MET A 5 -4.04 4.21 -7.88
N HIS A 6 -4.17 3.20 -8.75
CA HIS A 6 -5.44 2.55 -9.07
C HIS A 6 -5.64 1.27 -8.25
N GLY A 7 -4.77 1.00 -7.28
CA GLY A 7 -4.82 -0.18 -6.44
C GLY A 7 -4.52 -1.45 -7.24
N ARG A 8 -3.68 -1.39 -8.28
CA ARG A 8 -3.33 -2.54 -9.12
C ARG A 8 -1.83 -2.65 -9.34
N THR A 9 -1.35 -3.84 -9.62
CA THR A 9 0.04 -4.01 -10.08
C THR A 9 0.23 -3.38 -11.46
N MET A 10 1.49 -3.24 -11.90
CA MET A 10 1.82 -2.77 -13.26
C MET A 10 1.11 -3.59 -14.36
N MET A 11 0.85 -4.87 -14.10
CA MET A 11 0.16 -5.77 -15.03
C MET A 11 -1.37 -5.78 -14.85
N GLY A 12 -1.92 -4.87 -14.03
CA GLY A 12 -3.36 -4.69 -13.83
C GLY A 12 -4.00 -5.62 -12.79
N VAL A 13 -3.20 -6.40 -12.05
CA VAL A 13 -3.70 -7.39 -11.08
C VAL A 13 -4.14 -6.70 -9.79
N ARG A 14 -5.33 -7.04 -9.28
CA ARG A 14 -5.83 -6.51 -8.00
C ARG A 14 -5.23 -7.26 -6.80
N PRO A 15 -5.12 -6.64 -5.62
CA PRO A 15 -4.61 -7.28 -4.40
C PRO A 15 -5.34 -8.57 -4.06
N GLU A 16 -6.67 -8.59 -4.19
CA GLU A 16 -7.53 -9.72 -3.86
C GLU A 16 -7.29 -10.93 -4.78
N ASP A 17 -7.05 -10.67 -6.06
CA ASP A 17 -6.79 -11.74 -7.02
C ASP A 17 -5.40 -12.31 -6.78
N ALA A 18 -4.41 -11.45 -6.61
CA ALA A 18 -3.04 -11.88 -6.38
C ALA A 18 -2.88 -12.69 -5.10
N VAL A 19 -3.53 -12.28 -4.00
CA VAL A 19 -3.40 -13.03 -2.74
C VAL A 19 -4.05 -14.40 -2.82
N ARG A 20 -5.20 -14.55 -3.51
CA ARG A 20 -5.86 -15.85 -3.69
C ARG A 20 -5.00 -16.81 -4.47
N GLU A 21 -4.45 -16.36 -5.60
CA GLU A 21 -3.60 -17.17 -6.46
C GLU A 21 -2.30 -17.57 -5.76
N LEU A 22 -1.59 -16.60 -5.17
CA LEU A 22 -0.31 -16.88 -4.50
C LEU A 22 -0.49 -17.75 -3.26
N TRP A 23 -1.54 -17.53 -2.47
CA TRP A 23 -1.80 -18.33 -1.28
C TRP A 23 -2.17 -19.78 -1.62
N ALA A 24 -2.90 -19.99 -2.72
CA ALA A 24 -3.19 -21.34 -3.22
C ALA A 24 -1.92 -22.13 -3.63
N MET A 25 -0.81 -21.44 -3.90
CA MET A 25 0.50 -22.07 -4.18
C MET A 25 1.27 -22.46 -2.91
N ASN A 26 0.65 -22.35 -1.72
CA ASN A 26 1.25 -22.75 -0.43
C ASN A 26 2.55 -22.00 -0.08
N VAL A 27 2.62 -20.71 -0.46
CA VAL A 27 3.72 -19.82 -0.05
C VAL A 27 3.60 -19.47 1.43
N LEU A 28 4.72 -19.16 2.10
CA LEU A 28 4.72 -18.84 3.54
C LEU A 28 4.12 -17.47 3.87
N GLY A 29 4.08 -16.55 2.90
CA GLY A 29 3.53 -15.22 3.11
C GLY A 29 3.40 -14.43 1.82
N VAL A 30 2.43 -13.52 1.81
CA VAL A 30 2.13 -12.64 0.69
C VAL A 30 2.02 -11.22 1.24
N GLY A 31 2.25 -10.20 0.41
CA GLY A 31 2.17 -8.85 0.93
C GLY A 31 2.49 -7.75 -0.05
N VAL A 32 2.68 -6.57 0.53
CA VAL A 32 2.94 -5.33 -0.19
C VAL A 32 4.39 -4.86 0.05
N ASN A 33 5.01 -4.32 -0.99
CA ASN A 33 6.28 -3.63 -0.87
C ASN A 33 6.33 -2.43 -1.81
N CYS A 34 7.17 -1.45 -1.46
CA CYS A 34 7.29 -0.20 -2.19
C CYS A 34 5.92 0.53 -2.22
N GLY A 35 5.39 0.82 -3.40
CA GLY A 35 4.15 1.58 -3.56
C GLY A 35 4.39 3.08 -3.43
N ARG A 36 3.30 3.84 -3.45
CA ARG A 36 3.35 5.30 -3.45
C ARG A 36 3.25 5.88 -2.04
N THR A 37 2.24 5.47 -1.27
CA THR A 37 1.97 5.97 0.08
C THR A 37 1.73 4.85 1.07
N LEU A 38 1.75 5.16 2.38
CA LEU A 38 1.43 4.19 3.43
C LEU A 38 -0.05 3.82 3.39
N GLU A 39 -0.90 4.80 3.10
CA GLU A 39 -2.35 4.73 2.96
C GLU A 39 -2.75 3.73 1.86
N GLU A 40 -2.22 3.89 0.65
CA GLU A 40 -2.54 3.02 -0.49
C GLU A 40 -2.06 1.58 -0.24
N ASN A 41 -0.89 1.42 0.39
CA ASN A 41 -0.41 0.10 0.81
C ASN A 41 -1.34 -0.53 1.87
N LEU A 42 -1.85 0.25 2.82
CA LEU A 42 -2.79 -0.22 3.82
C LEU A 42 -4.11 -0.68 3.18
N VAL A 43 -4.64 0.07 2.21
CA VAL A 43 -5.83 -0.33 1.44
C VAL A 43 -5.59 -1.68 0.73
N ALA A 44 -4.43 -1.85 0.08
CA ALA A 44 -4.09 -3.10 -0.58
C ALA A 44 -3.97 -4.27 0.43
N VAL A 45 -3.34 -4.05 1.58
CA VAL A 45 -3.25 -5.06 2.65
C VAL A 45 -4.62 -5.44 3.20
N THR A 46 -5.50 -4.47 3.44
CA THR A 46 -6.88 -4.72 3.90
C THR A 46 -7.66 -5.53 2.86
N ALA A 47 -7.53 -5.19 1.57
CA ALA A 47 -8.12 -5.97 0.48
C ALA A 47 -7.60 -7.42 0.44
N MET A 48 -6.29 -7.61 0.62
CA MET A 48 -5.68 -8.94 0.70
C MET A 48 -6.21 -9.75 1.90
N ARG A 49 -6.24 -9.16 3.10
CA ARG A 49 -6.77 -9.81 4.32
C ARG A 49 -8.21 -10.26 4.13
N ARG A 50 -9.07 -9.40 3.57
CA ARG A 50 -10.48 -9.73 3.27
C ARG A 50 -10.60 -10.88 2.28
N ALA A 51 -9.76 -10.91 1.25
CA ALA A 51 -9.83 -11.93 0.21
C ALA A 51 -9.26 -13.29 0.65
N ALA A 52 -8.33 -13.31 1.59
CA ALA A 52 -7.72 -14.51 2.15
C ALA A 52 -7.51 -14.37 3.67
N PRO A 53 -8.53 -14.67 4.50
CA PRO A 53 -8.49 -14.43 5.95
C PRO A 53 -7.37 -15.16 6.70
N GLU A 54 -6.89 -16.29 6.20
CA GLU A 54 -5.83 -17.10 6.81
C GLU A 54 -4.41 -16.72 6.34
N VAL A 55 -4.28 -15.81 5.37
CA VAL A 55 -2.98 -15.51 4.76
C VAL A 55 -2.03 -14.86 5.76
N THR A 56 -0.76 -15.23 5.71
CA THR A 56 0.31 -14.51 6.41
C THR A 56 0.69 -13.26 5.60
N LEU A 57 0.42 -12.08 6.16
CA LEU A 57 0.66 -10.81 5.49
C LEU A 57 2.00 -10.19 5.87
N ILE A 58 2.65 -9.59 4.87
CA ILE A 58 3.93 -8.87 4.97
C ILE A 58 3.74 -7.44 4.43
N ALA A 59 4.33 -6.44 5.08
CA ALA A 59 4.36 -5.08 4.55
C ALA A 59 5.77 -4.45 4.63
N LYS A 60 6.24 -3.94 3.49
CA LYS A 60 7.48 -3.15 3.36
C LYS A 60 7.23 -1.86 2.55
N PRO A 61 6.47 -0.89 3.07
CA PRO A 61 6.19 0.33 2.32
C PRO A 61 7.42 1.24 2.19
N ASN A 62 7.37 2.20 1.27
CA ASN A 62 8.33 3.31 1.22
C ASN A 62 8.11 4.29 2.39
N ALA A 63 9.11 5.12 2.67
CA ALA A 63 8.96 6.30 3.54
C ALA A 63 8.21 7.44 2.81
N GLY A 64 7.08 7.13 2.21
CA GLY A 64 6.26 8.09 1.46
C GLY A 64 6.59 8.16 -0.02
N LEU A 65 5.96 9.13 -0.68
CA LEU A 65 6.10 9.33 -2.12
C LEU A 65 7.43 10.06 -2.39
N PRO A 66 8.28 9.57 -3.30
CA PRO A 66 9.52 10.25 -3.62
C PRO A 66 9.25 11.61 -4.26
N ARG A 67 9.88 12.65 -3.71
CA ARG A 67 9.97 13.98 -4.32
C ARG A 67 11.40 14.22 -4.76
N MET A 68 11.59 14.77 -5.96
CA MET A 68 12.93 15.15 -6.39
C MET A 68 13.32 16.48 -5.74
N ASP A 69 14.47 16.48 -5.07
CA ASP A 69 15.20 17.68 -4.72
C ASP A 69 16.30 17.90 -5.77
N GLY A 70 16.16 19.00 -6.53
CA GLY A 70 16.96 19.23 -7.73
C GLY A 70 16.76 18.17 -8.82
N MET A 71 17.86 17.76 -9.47
CA MET A 71 17.85 16.82 -10.59
C MET A 71 18.29 15.39 -10.23
N VAL A 72 18.79 15.16 -9.03
CA VAL A 72 19.54 13.93 -8.70
C VAL A 72 19.13 13.24 -7.40
N GLU A 73 18.44 13.93 -6.49
CA GLU A 73 18.15 13.37 -5.17
C GLU A 73 16.65 13.13 -4.95
N ALA A 74 16.31 11.91 -4.54
CA ALA A 74 14.96 11.55 -4.15
C ALA A 74 14.79 11.66 -2.63
N VAL A 75 13.96 12.60 -2.20
CA VAL A 75 13.62 12.86 -0.79
C VAL A 75 12.26 12.24 -0.45
N TYR A 76 12.12 11.83 0.81
CA TYR A 76 11.00 11.07 1.34
C TYR A 76 10.53 11.72 2.64
N ASP A 77 9.22 12.01 2.73
CA ASP A 77 8.67 12.88 3.78
C ASP A 77 8.10 12.12 4.99
N VAL A 78 7.94 10.79 4.91
CA VAL A 78 7.47 10.01 6.07
C VAL A 78 8.60 9.92 7.08
N THR A 79 8.33 10.38 8.29
CA THR A 79 9.25 10.27 9.42
C THR A 79 9.16 8.89 10.09
N PRO A 80 10.12 8.52 10.94
CA PRO A 80 10.04 7.31 11.76
C PRO A 80 8.74 7.19 12.56
N GLU A 81 8.24 8.30 13.11
CA GLU A 81 7.01 8.35 13.91
C GLU A 81 5.78 8.04 13.06
N ILE A 82 5.67 8.65 11.87
CA ILE A 82 4.57 8.37 10.94
C ILE A 82 4.59 6.89 10.50
N MET A 83 5.78 6.34 10.21
CA MET A 83 5.89 4.94 9.83
C MET A 83 5.52 4.00 11.00
N ALA A 84 5.83 4.38 12.24
CA ALA A 84 5.48 3.64 13.43
C ALA A 84 3.96 3.65 13.69
N ASP A 85 3.29 4.78 13.50
CA ASP A 85 1.82 4.87 13.60
C ASP A 85 1.13 3.97 12.56
N TYR A 86 1.63 3.99 11.33
CA TYR A 86 1.14 3.07 10.29
C TYR A 86 1.45 1.62 10.61
N ALA A 87 2.54 1.33 11.32
CA ALA A 87 2.85 -0.04 11.70
C ALA A 87 1.77 -0.67 12.58
N LEU A 88 1.20 0.11 13.50
CA LEU A 88 0.05 -0.31 14.29
C LEU A 88 -1.18 -0.58 13.41
N LYS A 89 -1.43 0.28 12.42
CA LYS A 89 -2.55 0.09 11.47
C LYS A 89 -2.37 -1.18 10.62
N PHE A 90 -1.16 -1.44 10.13
CA PHE A 90 -0.84 -2.68 9.43
C PHE A 90 -0.97 -3.90 10.36
N GLY A 91 -0.48 -3.80 11.59
CA GLY A 91 -0.65 -4.82 12.62
C GLY A 91 -2.12 -5.14 12.90
N ALA A 92 -2.98 -4.13 12.94
CA ALA A 92 -4.44 -4.28 13.09
C ALA A 92 -5.12 -4.98 11.89
N GLN A 93 -4.46 -5.06 10.73
CA GLN A 93 -4.89 -5.89 9.59
C GLN A 93 -4.29 -7.31 9.64
N GLY A 94 -3.58 -7.66 10.71
CA GLY A 94 -2.91 -8.94 10.88
C GLY A 94 -1.62 -9.09 10.05
N VAL A 95 -0.92 -7.99 9.74
CA VAL A 95 0.42 -8.06 9.15
C VAL A 95 1.40 -8.62 10.20
N LYS A 96 2.05 -9.72 9.86
CA LYS A 96 2.97 -10.44 10.78
C LYS A 96 4.43 -10.04 10.61
N MET A 97 4.78 -9.48 9.46
CA MET A 97 6.16 -9.03 9.18
C MET A 97 6.14 -7.63 8.57
N MET A 98 6.93 -6.76 9.17
CA MET A 98 7.00 -5.33 8.85
C MET A 98 8.43 -4.92 8.57
N GLY A 99 8.63 -4.06 7.58
CA GLY A 99 9.91 -3.41 7.33
C GLY A 99 9.73 -2.17 6.46
N GLY A 100 10.83 -1.66 5.90
CA GLY A 100 10.81 -0.48 5.03
C GLY A 100 11.44 -0.73 3.65
N CYS A 101 11.01 0.01 2.64
CA CYS A 101 11.55 -0.03 1.28
C CYS A 101 12.35 1.25 0.99
N CYS A 102 12.02 2.03 -0.03
CA CYS A 102 12.76 3.23 -0.40
C CYS A 102 12.51 4.35 0.61
N GLY A 103 13.55 5.14 0.91
CA GLY A 103 13.52 6.22 1.89
C GLY A 103 13.56 5.76 3.36
N SER A 104 13.28 4.49 3.64
CA SER A 104 13.39 3.93 4.99
C SER A 104 14.85 3.74 5.40
N ASN A 105 15.13 3.91 6.69
CA ASN A 105 16.47 3.77 7.28
C ASN A 105 16.38 3.13 8.68
N PRO A 106 17.49 2.92 9.41
CA PRO A 106 17.45 2.28 10.72
C PRO A 106 16.60 2.98 11.78
N SER A 107 16.42 4.32 11.74
CA SER A 107 15.57 5.02 12.71
C SER A 107 14.09 4.67 12.49
N HIS A 108 13.66 4.54 11.23
CA HIS A 108 12.32 4.06 10.91
C HIS A 108 12.07 2.66 11.46
N ILE A 109 13.00 1.72 11.22
CA ILE A 109 12.84 0.34 11.68
C ILE A 109 12.84 0.28 13.21
N SER A 110 13.63 1.12 13.87
CA SER A 110 13.67 1.21 15.34
C SER A 110 12.34 1.74 15.90
N ALA A 111 11.75 2.76 15.27
CA ALA A 111 10.45 3.30 15.66
C ALA A 111 9.31 2.29 15.43
N VAL A 112 9.31 1.58 14.30
CA VAL A 112 8.37 0.48 14.03
C VAL A 112 8.49 -0.63 15.08
N LYS A 113 9.71 -1.04 15.41
CA LYS A 113 9.96 -2.04 16.47
C LYS A 113 9.41 -1.57 17.81
N ALA A 114 9.67 -0.31 18.19
CA ALA A 114 9.22 0.25 19.45
C ALA A 114 7.68 0.32 19.52
N ALA A 115 7.01 0.75 18.44
CA ALA A 115 5.55 0.80 18.40
C ALA A 115 4.90 -0.58 18.46
N LEU A 116 5.49 -1.58 17.80
CA LEU A 116 4.97 -2.95 17.80
C LEU A 116 5.34 -3.75 19.06
N GLN A 117 6.18 -3.21 19.95
CA GLN A 117 6.56 -3.90 21.17
C GLN A 117 5.36 -4.01 22.11
N GLY A 118 4.90 -5.25 22.36
CA GLY A 118 3.70 -5.50 23.16
C GLY A 118 2.39 -5.29 22.41
N PHE A 119 2.44 -5.05 21.09
CA PHE A 119 1.25 -5.03 20.25
C PHE A 119 0.70 -6.45 20.09
N GLU A 120 -0.55 -6.66 20.49
CA GLU A 120 -1.25 -7.93 20.28
C GLU A 120 -1.90 -7.92 18.89
N LEU A 121 -1.52 -8.91 18.07
CA LEU A 121 -2.16 -9.10 16.78
C LEU A 121 -3.62 -9.53 16.99
N PRO A 122 -4.56 -9.00 16.20
CA PRO A 122 -5.95 -9.42 16.28
C PRO A 122 -6.08 -10.91 15.94
N ALA A 123 -7.12 -11.55 16.49
CA ALA A 123 -7.52 -12.86 16.01
C ALA A 123 -7.86 -12.78 14.51
N LEU A 124 -7.54 -13.83 13.75
CA LEU A 124 -7.69 -13.81 12.29
C LEU A 124 -9.12 -13.48 11.82
N ALA A 125 -10.14 -13.78 12.64
CA ALA A 125 -11.54 -13.47 12.38
C ALA A 125 -11.90 -11.97 12.57
N GLU A 126 -11.12 -11.22 13.34
CA GLU A 126 -11.42 -9.84 13.76
C GLU A 126 -10.71 -8.77 12.92
N ALA A 127 -9.71 -9.18 12.12
CA ALA A 127 -8.85 -8.29 11.36
C ALA A 127 -9.53 -7.66 10.13
N VAL A 128 -10.71 -7.04 10.26
CA VAL A 128 -11.34 -6.25 9.20
C VAL A 128 -12.34 -5.22 9.78
N ALA A 129 -11.85 -4.04 10.18
CA ALA A 129 -12.70 -2.87 10.43
C ALA A 129 -11.95 -1.57 10.09
N VAL A 130 -11.64 -1.37 8.80
CA VAL A 130 -11.36 -0.03 8.28
C VAL A 130 -12.19 0.13 7.02
N GLU A 131 -13.13 1.06 7.03
CA GLU A 131 -13.86 1.47 5.82
C GLU A 131 -12.84 2.11 4.88
N ALA A 132 -12.53 1.41 3.79
CA ALA A 132 -11.77 1.99 2.70
C ALA A 132 -12.65 3.10 2.09
N ALA A 133 -12.20 4.35 2.17
CA ALA A 133 -12.81 5.43 1.40
C ALA A 133 -12.78 5.04 -0.07
N GLU A 134 -13.95 5.02 -0.72
CA GLU A 134 -14.04 4.71 -2.14
C GLU A 134 -13.15 5.67 -2.93
N PRO A 135 -12.34 5.19 -3.88
CA PRO A 135 -11.65 6.08 -4.79
C PRO A 135 -12.72 6.82 -5.59
N THR A 136 -12.88 8.11 -5.31
CA THR A 136 -13.80 8.98 -6.04
C THR A 136 -13.53 8.83 -7.52
N ALA A 137 -14.45 8.18 -8.22
CA ALA A 137 -14.39 8.04 -9.66
C ALA A 137 -14.29 9.45 -10.25
N ALA A 138 -13.25 9.71 -11.05
CA ALA A 138 -13.16 10.94 -11.82
C ALA A 138 -14.50 11.16 -12.54
N SER A 139 -15.17 12.27 -12.20
CA SER A 139 -16.50 12.60 -12.71
C SER A 139 -16.52 12.51 -14.25
N GLY A 140 -17.65 12.09 -14.83
CA GLY A 140 -17.78 11.86 -16.28
C GLY A 140 -17.37 13.04 -17.17
N ASN A 141 -17.34 14.25 -16.61
CA ASN A 141 -16.92 15.47 -17.29
C ASN A 141 -15.43 15.46 -17.71
N ASP A 142 -14.56 14.84 -16.89
CA ASP A 142 -13.10 14.85 -17.07
C ASP A 142 -12.64 13.96 -18.25
N ARG A 143 -13.40 12.88 -18.51
CA ARG A 143 -13.20 12.01 -19.69
C ARG A 143 -13.61 12.71 -20.98
N GLU A 144 -14.69 13.49 -20.94
CA GLU A 144 -15.21 14.19 -22.11
C GLU A 144 -14.29 15.37 -22.49
N GLU A 145 -13.79 16.12 -21.51
CA GLU A 145 -12.79 17.17 -21.75
C GLU A 145 -11.48 16.61 -22.31
N ARG A 146 -10.96 15.49 -21.79
CA ARG A 146 -9.76 14.84 -22.36
C ARG A 146 -9.96 14.36 -23.79
N ARG A 147 -11.16 13.85 -24.13
CA ARG A 147 -11.51 13.49 -25.52
C ARG A 147 -11.52 14.72 -26.43
N ARG A 148 -12.15 15.81 -26.00
CA ARG A 148 -12.20 17.07 -26.76
C ARG A 148 -10.82 17.69 -26.96
N ARG A 149 -9.95 17.66 -25.94
CA ARG A 149 -8.57 18.13 -26.05
C ARG A 149 -7.73 17.28 -27.01
N ARG A 150 -7.89 15.95 -26.98
CA ARG A 150 -7.21 15.06 -27.94
C ARG A 150 -7.67 15.26 -29.38
N ALA A 151 -8.96 15.46 -29.62
CA ALA A 151 -9.49 15.73 -30.95
C ALA A 151 -8.89 17.00 -31.56
N LYS A 152 -8.78 18.08 -30.77
CA LYS A 152 -8.17 19.36 -31.22
C LYS A 152 -6.68 19.27 -31.56
N ILE A 153 -5.95 18.29 -31.02
CA ILE A 153 -4.51 18.11 -31.28
C ILE A 153 -4.27 17.38 -32.60
N CYS A 154 -5.23 16.59 -33.09
CA CYS A 154 -5.10 15.84 -34.34
C CYS A 154 -5.54 16.63 -35.59
N GLU A 155 -6.08 17.83 -35.43
CA GLU A 155 -6.61 18.68 -36.52
C GLU A 155 -5.70 19.87 -36.87
N GLY A 156 -4.48 19.94 -36.31
CA GLY A 156 -3.47 20.96 -36.62
C GLY A 156 -2.14 20.33 -36.99
#